data_AF-A0A164KLH8-F1
#
_entry.id   AF-A0A164KLH8-F1
#
_cell.length_a   1.000
_cell.length_b   1.000
_cell.length_c   1.000
_cell.angle_alpha   90.00
_cell.angle_beta   90.00
_cell.angle_gamma   90.00
#
_symmetry.space_group_name_H-M   'P 1'
#
loop_
_entity.id
_entity.type
_entity.pdbx_description
1 polymer ?
#
loop_
_entity_poly.entity_id
_entity_poly.type
_entity_poly.pdbx_seq_one_letter_code
_entity_poly.pdbx_strand_id
1 'polypeptide(L)'
;MAESVTPTVAERLAAADELLRGTVSDAGGLWSRATVWILRITLEQAIDQLWWRAAPALARCSMRAQLLALDAYAGPAVGARIAALWATLSRAGHHHDYELAPTVIELRGWYDETALLADELAHIGQSGPDGSGTVRTVRS
;
A
#
# COMPACT_ATOMS: atom_id res chain seq x y z
N MET A 1 23.58 -11.26 15.90
CA MET A 1 22.14 -11.11 15.63
C MET A 1 21.98 -9.74 15.00
N ALA A 2 21.94 -9.65 13.67
CA ALA A 2 21.67 -8.37 13.02
C ALA A 2 20.24 -7.96 13.41
N GLU A 3 20.08 -6.78 13.98
CA GLU A 3 18.76 -6.18 14.18
C GLU A 3 18.13 -6.06 12.80
N SER A 4 17.08 -6.85 12.56
CA SER A 4 16.38 -6.85 11.27
C SER A 4 15.62 -5.53 11.16
N VAL A 5 16.25 -4.51 10.58
CA VAL A 5 15.59 -3.26 10.24
C VAL A 5 14.52 -3.59 9.19
N THR A 6 13.25 -3.37 9.53
CA THR A 6 12.16 -3.48 8.56
C THR A 6 12.40 -2.46 7.45
N PRO A 7 12.48 -2.87 6.17
CA PRO A 7 12.67 -1.94 5.07
C PRO A 7 11.61 -0.83 5.07
N THR A 8 11.98 0.35 4.61
CA THR A 8 11.08 1.47 4.37
C THR A 8 10.27 1.25 3.09
N VAL A 9 9.22 2.05 2.91
CA VAL A 9 8.44 2.09 1.65
C VAL A 9 9.35 2.40 0.46
N ALA A 10 10.25 3.37 0.60
CA ALA A 10 11.18 3.77 -0.45
C ALA A 10 12.16 2.64 -0.82
N GLU A 11 12.72 1.93 0.16
CA GLU A 11 13.61 0.79 -0.09
C GLU A 11 12.89 -0.37 -0.79
N ARG A 12 11.61 -0.63 -0.44
CA ARG A 12 10.82 -1.65 -1.13
C ARG A 12 10.46 -1.25 -2.57
N LEU A 13 10.14 0.02 -2.81
CA LEU A 13 9.95 0.54 -4.17
C LEU A 13 11.25 0.46 -4.99
N ALA A 14 12.41 0.76 -4.39
CA ALA A 14 13.68 0.60 -5.08
C ALA A 14 13.94 -0.87 -5.45
N ALA A 15 13.69 -1.81 -4.54
CA ALA A 15 13.84 -3.24 -4.81
C ALA A 15 12.88 -3.74 -5.91
N ALA A 16 11.63 -3.28 -5.93
CA ALA A 16 10.68 -3.62 -7.00
C ALA A 16 11.12 -3.04 -8.36
N ASP A 17 11.64 -1.81 -8.40
CA ASP A 17 12.16 -1.20 -9.61
C ASP A 17 13.39 -1.95 -10.17
N GLU A 18 14.29 -2.44 -9.29
CA GLU A 18 15.40 -3.29 -9.71
C GLU A 18 14.92 -4.56 -10.41
N LEU A 19 13.94 -5.26 -9.83
CA LEU A 19 13.34 -6.44 -10.47
C LEU A 19 12.73 -6.10 -11.84
N LEU A 20 12.03 -4.96 -11.94
CA LEU A 20 11.40 -4.51 -13.19
C LEU A 20 12.39 -4.06 -14.27
N ARG A 21 13.61 -3.66 -13.88
CA ARG A 21 14.72 -3.39 -14.80
C ARG A 21 15.38 -4.66 -15.34
N GLY A 22 14.96 -5.84 -14.87
CA GLY A 22 15.43 -7.13 -15.39
C GLY A 22 16.82 -7.52 -14.90
N THR A 23 17.30 -6.94 -13.80
CA THR A 23 18.58 -7.31 -13.18
C THR A 23 18.58 -8.73 -12.58
N VAL A 24 17.42 -9.41 -12.55
CA VAL A 24 17.23 -10.79 -12.07
C VAL A 24 16.62 -11.63 -13.20
N SER A 25 17.40 -11.86 -14.27
CA SER A 25 16.89 -12.53 -15.50
C SER A 25 16.73 -14.04 -15.39
N ASP A 26 17.33 -14.70 -14.38
CA ASP A 26 17.43 -16.18 -14.33
C ASP A 26 16.33 -16.87 -13.48
N ALA A 27 15.40 -16.09 -12.90
CA ALA A 27 14.40 -16.61 -11.96
C ALA A 27 13.03 -17.01 -12.58
N GLY A 28 12.86 -16.91 -13.91
CA GLY A 28 11.58 -17.22 -14.57
C GLY A 28 10.39 -16.45 -14.00
N GLY A 29 9.20 -17.04 -13.90
CA GLY A 29 8.01 -16.37 -13.33
C GLY A 29 8.06 -16.08 -11.82
N LEU A 30 9.18 -16.36 -11.14
CA LEU A 30 9.32 -16.09 -9.70
C LEU A 30 9.55 -14.60 -9.43
N TRP A 31 10.29 -13.88 -10.28
CA TRP A 31 10.57 -12.46 -10.08
C TRP A 31 9.30 -11.60 -10.22
N SER A 32 8.38 -11.96 -11.12
CA SER A 32 7.12 -11.24 -11.30
C SER A 32 6.23 -11.38 -10.06
N ARG A 33 6.15 -12.58 -9.49
CA ARG A 33 5.45 -12.81 -8.23
C ARG A 33 6.13 -12.10 -7.07
N ALA A 34 7.45 -12.18 -6.96
CA ALA A 34 8.20 -11.43 -5.94
C ALA A 34 7.89 -9.93 -6.03
N THR A 35 7.81 -9.38 -7.24
CA THR A 35 7.42 -7.98 -7.48
C THR A 35 6.01 -7.71 -6.93
N VAL A 36 5.02 -8.55 -7.23
CA VAL A 36 3.66 -8.41 -6.68
C VAL A 36 3.65 -8.43 -5.15
N TRP A 37 4.38 -9.36 -4.53
CA TRP A 37 4.49 -9.45 -3.08
C TRP A 37 5.11 -8.18 -2.48
N ILE A 38 6.20 -7.67 -3.06
CA ILE A 38 6.85 -6.43 -2.63
C ILE A 38 5.90 -5.24 -2.75
N LEU A 39 5.18 -5.09 -3.86
CA LEU A 39 4.22 -4.00 -4.03
C LEU A 39 3.10 -4.06 -3.00
N ARG A 40 2.56 -5.26 -2.72
CA ARG A 40 1.51 -5.42 -1.72
C ARG A 40 1.97 -5.00 -0.33
N ILE A 41 3.11 -5.51 0.14
CA ILE A 41 3.62 -5.17 1.47
C ILE A 41 4.03 -3.69 1.57
N THR A 42 4.42 -3.07 0.44
CA THR A 42 4.69 -1.62 0.37
C THR A 42 3.41 -0.83 0.58
N LEU A 43 2.32 -1.20 -0.10
CA LEU A 43 1.02 -0.57 0.06
C LEU A 43 0.48 -0.73 1.50
N GLU A 44 0.55 -1.95 2.06
CA GLU A 44 0.15 -2.22 3.44
C GLU A 44 0.96 -1.37 4.44
N GLN A 45 2.27 -1.27 4.25
CA GLN A 45 3.12 -0.42 5.10
C GLN A 45 2.76 1.07 4.99
N ALA A 46 2.47 1.58 3.80
CA ALA A 46 2.07 2.99 3.62
C ALA A 46 0.75 3.30 4.36
N ILE A 47 -0.21 2.36 4.34
CA ILE A 47 -1.46 2.48 5.07
C ILE A 47 -1.23 2.43 6.58
N ASP A 48 -0.39 1.50 7.07
CA ASP A 48 -0.01 1.45 8.49
C ASP A 48 0.66 2.76 8.93
N GLN A 49 1.53 3.35 8.11
CA GLN A 49 2.17 4.64 8.40
C GLN A 49 1.18 5.80 8.45
N LEU A 50 0.13 5.80 7.62
CA LEU A 50 -0.99 6.74 7.78
C LEU A 50 -1.64 6.54 9.15
N TRP A 51 -1.99 5.29 9.49
CA TRP A 51 -2.70 5.03 10.75
C TRP A 51 -1.88 5.32 11.98
N TRP A 52 -0.59 5.03 11.99
CA TRP A 52 0.28 5.41 13.12
C TRP A 52 0.35 6.92 13.35
N ARG A 53 0.16 7.73 12.31
CA ARG A 53 0.11 9.20 12.42
C ARG A 53 -1.27 9.73 12.77
N ALA A 54 -2.32 9.22 12.14
CA ALA A 54 -3.67 9.78 12.22
C ALA A 54 -4.59 9.08 13.24
N ALA A 55 -4.48 7.76 13.39
CA ALA A 55 -5.36 6.95 14.24
C ALA A 55 -4.71 5.60 14.63
N PRO A 56 -3.79 5.57 15.60
CA PRO A 56 -2.98 4.38 15.93
C PRO A 56 -3.78 3.11 16.28
N ALA A 57 -5.03 3.27 16.72
CA ALA A 57 -5.91 2.13 16.97
C ALA A 57 -6.21 1.32 15.68
N LEU A 58 -6.33 2.00 14.53
CA LEU A 58 -6.62 1.37 13.23
C LEU A 58 -5.42 0.57 12.70
N ALA A 59 -4.18 1.00 12.99
CA ALA A 59 -2.97 0.25 12.61
C ALA A 59 -2.92 -1.17 13.20
N ARG A 60 -3.68 -1.43 14.27
CA ARG A 60 -3.78 -2.76 14.91
C ARG A 60 -4.99 -3.57 14.43
N CYS A 61 -5.85 -2.99 13.61
CA CYS A 61 -7.01 -3.67 13.03
C CYS A 61 -6.60 -4.52 11.82
N SER A 62 -7.48 -5.42 11.40
CA SER A 62 -7.27 -6.19 10.17
C SER A 62 -7.16 -5.27 8.95
N MET A 63 -6.40 -5.68 7.94
CA MET A 63 -6.24 -4.91 6.69
C MET A 63 -7.59 -4.52 6.07
N ARG A 64 -8.58 -5.42 6.13
CA ARG A 64 -9.94 -5.15 5.63
C ARG A 64 -10.64 -4.02 6.39
N ALA A 65 -10.47 -3.96 7.71
CA ALA A 65 -11.03 -2.87 8.53
C ALA A 65 -10.30 -1.54 8.28
N GLN A 66 -8.97 -1.60 8.12
CA GLN A 66 -8.18 -0.44 7.72
C GLN A 66 -8.64 0.14 6.37
N LEU A 67 -8.82 -0.72 5.35
CA LEU A 67 -9.30 -0.30 4.03
C LEU A 67 -10.68 0.38 4.08
N LEU A 68 -11.62 -0.14 4.88
CA LEU A 68 -12.95 0.48 5.05
C LEU A 68 -12.89 1.86 5.70
N ALA A 69 -11.88 2.11 6.54
CA ALA A 69 -11.71 3.41 7.18
C ALA A 69 -11.08 4.47 6.26
N LEU A 70 -10.41 4.08 5.18
CA LEU A 70 -9.68 5.02 4.30
C LEU A 70 -10.58 6.10 3.71
N ASP A 71 -11.83 5.79 3.37
CA ASP A 71 -12.75 6.77 2.78
C ASP A 71 -12.94 8.01 3.64
N ALA A 72 -12.91 7.84 4.97
CA ALA A 72 -13.09 8.95 5.93
C ALA A 72 -11.81 9.80 6.11
N TYR A 73 -10.64 9.31 5.71
CA TYR A 73 -9.34 9.98 5.95
C TYR A 73 -8.66 10.44 4.65
N ALA A 74 -8.74 9.63 3.60
CA ALA A 74 -8.15 9.88 2.28
C ALA A 74 -9.19 10.33 1.25
N GLY A 75 -10.49 10.27 1.60
CA GLY A 75 -11.59 10.49 0.66
C GLY A 75 -11.95 9.22 -0.12
N PRO A 76 -13.20 9.11 -0.60
CA PRO A 76 -13.73 7.88 -1.20
C PRO A 76 -13.04 7.49 -2.50
N ALA A 77 -12.53 8.45 -3.27
CA ALA A 77 -11.82 8.16 -4.51
C ALA A 77 -10.48 7.45 -4.25
N VAL A 78 -9.70 7.93 -3.29
CA VAL A 78 -8.39 7.37 -2.91
C VAL A 78 -8.59 6.03 -2.21
N GLY A 79 -9.55 5.96 -1.27
CA GLY A 79 -9.90 4.71 -0.58
C GLY A 79 -10.29 3.59 -1.56
N ALA A 80 -11.13 3.89 -2.56
CA ALA A 80 -11.52 2.92 -3.58
C ALA A 80 -10.33 2.45 -4.44
N ARG A 81 -9.43 3.34 -4.85
CA ARG A 81 -8.21 2.99 -5.61
C ARG A 81 -7.30 2.06 -4.80
N ILE A 82 -7.05 2.40 -3.54
CA ILE A 82 -6.22 1.58 -2.64
C ILE A 82 -6.85 0.19 -2.45
N ALA A 83 -8.15 0.12 -2.19
CA ALA A 83 -8.85 -1.15 -2.01
C ALA A 83 -8.79 -2.02 -3.28
N ALA A 84 -8.97 -1.41 -4.46
CA ALA A 84 -8.89 -2.09 -5.75
C ALA A 84 -7.48 -2.62 -6.03
N LEU A 85 -6.45 -1.81 -5.80
CA LEU A 85 -5.06 -2.22 -5.99
C LEU A 85 -4.67 -3.33 -5.00
N TRP A 86 -5.00 -3.18 -3.72
CA TRP A 86 -4.72 -4.20 -2.70
C TRP A 86 -5.37 -5.55 -3.05
N ALA A 87 -6.62 -5.53 -3.50
CA ALA A 87 -7.32 -6.75 -3.91
C ALA A 87 -6.68 -7.37 -5.17
N THR A 88 -6.24 -6.56 -6.12
CA THR A 88 -5.56 -7.00 -7.34
C THR A 88 -4.22 -7.67 -7.03
N LEU A 89 -3.37 -7.00 -6.25
CA LEU A 89 -2.07 -7.55 -5.82
C LEU A 89 -2.24 -8.82 -4.96
N SER A 90 -3.25 -8.84 -4.08
CA SER A 90 -3.54 -10.03 -3.27
C SER A 90 -3.91 -11.24 -4.10
N ARG A 91 -4.71 -11.05 -5.16
CA ARG A 91 -5.06 -12.13 -6.10
C ARG A 91 -3.86 -12.55 -6.94
N ALA A 92 -3.13 -11.60 -7.53
CA ALA A 92 -1.98 -11.88 -8.39
C ALA A 92 -0.81 -12.55 -7.63
N GLY A 93 -0.73 -12.35 -6.31
CA GLY A 93 0.26 -12.99 -5.44
C GLY A 93 -0.08 -14.43 -5.05
N HIS A 94 -1.34 -14.86 -5.15
CA HIS A 94 -1.73 -16.25 -4.91
C HIS A 94 -1.37 -17.12 -6.12
N HIS A 95 -0.65 -18.21 -5.87
CA HIS A 95 -0.29 -19.17 -6.91
C HIS A 95 -1.48 -20.08 -7.21
N HIS A 96 -2.04 -19.98 -8.41
CA HIS A 96 -2.75 -21.09 -9.04
C HIS A 96 -1.80 -21.67 -10.10
N ASP A 97 -1.55 -22.97 -10.06
CA ASP A 97 -0.60 -23.69 -10.94
C ASP A 97 -0.85 -23.47 -12.45
N TYR A 98 -2.01 -22.92 -12.81
CA TYR A 98 -2.47 -22.68 -14.18
C TYR A 98 -2.65 -21.20 -14.55
N GLU A 99 -2.41 -20.27 -13.62
CA GLU A 99 -2.48 -18.82 -13.93
C GLU A 99 -1.15 -18.32 -14.51
N LEU A 100 -1.26 -17.66 -15.66
CA LEU A 100 -0.15 -16.95 -16.30
C LEU A 100 0.44 -15.96 -15.31
N ALA A 101 1.78 -15.88 -15.26
CA ALA A 101 2.45 -14.87 -14.46
C ALA A 101 2.07 -13.47 -14.98
N PRO A 102 1.92 -12.46 -14.09
CA PRO A 102 1.67 -11.09 -14.51
C PRO A 102 2.72 -10.60 -15.51
N THR A 103 2.26 -9.85 -16.51
CA THR A 103 3.13 -9.27 -17.54
C THR A 103 3.94 -8.11 -16.97
N VAL A 104 5.08 -7.79 -17.60
CA VAL A 104 5.90 -6.61 -17.25
C VAL A 104 5.07 -5.32 -17.31
N ILE A 105 4.14 -5.21 -18.25
CA ILE A 105 3.27 -4.02 -18.40
C ILE A 105 2.34 -3.87 -17.20
N GLU A 106 1.68 -4.95 -16.77
CA GLU A 106 0.83 -4.94 -15.58
C GLU A 106 1.64 -4.62 -14.32
N LEU A 107 2.81 -5.23 -14.16
CA LEU A 107 3.66 -4.98 -13.01
C LEU A 107 4.14 -3.51 -12.94
N ARG A 108 4.49 -2.91 -14.07
CA ARG A 108 4.83 -1.48 -14.15
C ARG A 108 3.64 -0.59 -13.77
N GLY A 109 2.45 -0.89 -14.29
CA GLY A 109 1.24 -0.17 -13.91
C GLY A 109 0.92 -0.27 -12.41
N TRP A 110 1.06 -1.45 -11.81
CA TRP A 110 0.87 -1.61 -10.36
C TRP A 110 1.99 -0.97 -9.54
N TYR A 111 3.21 -0.92 -10.05
CA TYR A 111 4.32 -0.21 -9.43
C TYR A 111 4.02 1.29 -9.37
N ASP A 112 3.67 1.90 -10.50
CA ASP A 112 3.39 3.33 -10.60
C ASP A 112 2.21 3.72 -9.70
N GLU A 113 1.14 2.93 -9.69
CA GLU A 113 -0.02 3.17 -8.82
C GLU A 113 0.33 2.99 -7.33
N THR A 114 1.15 1.99 -6.97
CA THR A 114 1.64 1.83 -5.59
C THR A 114 2.46 3.04 -5.15
N ALA A 115 3.37 3.52 -6.00
CA ALA A 115 4.21 4.67 -5.70
C ALA A 115 3.39 5.94 -5.52
N LEU A 116 2.43 6.20 -6.42
CA LEU A 116 1.53 7.34 -6.36
C LEU A 116 0.67 7.32 -5.09
N LEU A 117 0.03 6.18 -4.78
CA LEU A 117 -0.82 6.07 -3.59
C LEU A 117 -0.01 6.14 -2.29
N ALA A 118 1.22 5.62 -2.27
CA ALA A 118 2.10 5.73 -1.11
C ALA A 118 2.48 7.20 -0.84
N ASP A 119 2.78 7.97 -1.88
CA ASP A 119 3.05 9.42 -1.79
C ASP A 119 1.81 10.19 -1.32
N GLU A 120 0.65 9.90 -1.90
CA GLU A 120 -0.63 10.51 -1.51
C GLU A 120 -0.95 10.24 -0.02
N LEU A 121 -0.77 9.00 0.45
CA LEU A 121 -0.93 8.63 1.86
C LEU A 121 0.10 9.31 2.77
N ALA A 122 1.35 9.51 2.31
CA ALA A 122 2.37 10.22 3.07
C ALA A 122 1.98 11.69 3.29
N HIS A 123 1.34 12.32 2.31
CA HIS A 123 0.85 13.70 2.40
C HIS A 123 -0.45 13.85 3.21
N ILE A 124 -1.29 12.82 3.26
CA ILE A 124 -2.46 12.80 4.17
C ILE A 124 -1.98 12.85 5.63
N GLY A 125 -2.39 13.90 6.36
CA GLY A 125 -2.00 14.16 7.75
C GLY A 125 -0.90 15.21 7.95
N GLN A 126 -0.25 15.69 6.88
CA GLN A 126 0.54 16.94 6.93
C GLN A 126 -0.39 18.16 6.88
N SER A 127 -1.53 18.01 6.21
CA SER A 127 -2.69 18.90 6.29
C SER A 127 -3.55 18.50 7.49
N GLY A 128 -3.06 18.69 8.71
CA GLY A 128 -3.92 18.63 9.89
C GLY A 128 -5.02 19.68 9.80
N PRO A 129 -6.22 19.45 10.34
CA PRO A 129 -7.18 20.52 10.51
C PRO A 129 -6.61 21.50 11.54
N ASP A 130 -6.24 22.69 11.09
CA ASP A 130 -6.18 23.84 12.00
C ASP A 130 -7.50 23.89 12.79
N GLY A 131 -7.37 23.96 14.11
CA GLY A 131 -8.45 23.77 15.05
C GLY A 131 -9.62 24.72 14.82
N SER A 132 -10.76 24.19 14.35
CA SER A 132 -12.07 24.81 14.57
C SER A 132 -13.20 23.81 14.30
N GLY A 133 -13.29 22.78 15.13
CA GLY A 133 -14.44 21.88 15.17
C GLY A 133 -15.18 22.08 16.49
N THR A 134 -15.97 23.16 16.57
CA THR A 134 -16.86 23.49 17.69
C THR A 134 -17.60 22.26 18.22
N VAL A 135 -17.34 21.93 19.49
CA VAL A 135 -18.19 21.04 20.29
C VAL A 135 -19.58 21.66 20.33
N ARG A 136 -20.51 21.10 19.54
CA ARG A 136 -21.93 21.42 19.66
C ARG A 136 -22.49 20.61 20.82
N THR A 137 -22.37 21.17 22.02
CA THR A 137 -23.12 20.71 23.19
C THR A 137 -24.61 20.91 22.90
N VAL A 138 -25.34 19.84 22.60
CA VAL A 138 -26.80 19.86 22.62
C VAL A 138 -27.23 19.68 24.08
N ARG A 139 -27.66 20.78 24.70
CA ARG A 139 -28.53 20.74 25.88
C ARG A 139 -29.97 20.73 25.39
N SER A 140 -30.75 19.72 25.78
CA SER A 140 -32.14 19.82 26.26
C SER A 140 -32.55 18.46 26.79
#